data_AF-A0A9P4HYG2-F1
#
_entry.id   AF-A0A9P4HYG2-F1
#
_cell.length_a   1.000
_cell.length_b   1.000
_cell.length_c   1.000
_cell.angle_alpha   90.00
_cell.angle_beta   90.00
_cell.angle_gamma   90.00
#
_symmetry.space_group_name_H-M   'P 1'
#
loop_
_entity.id
_entity.type
_entity.pdbx_description
1 polymer ?
#
loop_
_entity_poly.entity_id
_entity_poly.type
_entity_poly.pdbx_seq_one_letter_code
_entity_poly.pdbx_strand_id
1 'polypeptide(L)'
;MSDFCGVCTKQPPKYKCPSCDVRYCSIGCFKEHKTTHEESTSQKINSNTLPSVDTQPVLSEPSRPNAVPAPHNAQSSPFSGLLTDPAFNSLFQTHPNLRSQLRGVYMTTQEPDPDAEPRFPASRGYRGHRGNFRGRGRGRGRGDGRPRGPWRQENADKWAVDRLMRLQSRDGPEAEGIQEFVRLIANFTKQDDGEIE
;
A
#
# COMPACT_ATOMS: atom_id res chain seq x y z
N MET A 1 11.61 -42.53 10.02
CA MET A 1 10.67 -41.43 9.72
C MET A 1 9.29 -41.90 10.11
N SER A 2 8.52 -41.09 10.82
CA SER A 2 7.18 -41.49 11.28
C SER A 2 6.22 -41.51 10.08
N ASP A 3 5.66 -42.69 9.78
CA ASP A 3 4.74 -42.91 8.65
C ASP A 3 3.30 -42.47 8.94
N PHE A 4 3.06 -41.94 10.14
CA PHE A 4 1.76 -41.50 10.62
C PHE A 4 1.76 -40.01 10.98
N CYS A 5 0.58 -39.40 10.89
CA CYS A 5 0.31 -38.03 11.28
C CYS A 5 0.83 -37.76 12.70
N GLY A 6 1.69 -36.76 12.87
CA GLY A 6 2.24 -36.35 14.18
C GLY A 6 1.24 -35.66 15.11
N VAL A 7 -0.01 -35.48 14.67
CA VAL A 7 -1.09 -34.88 15.47
C VAL A 7 -2.07 -35.97 15.95
N CYS A 8 -2.60 -36.77 15.02
CA CYS A 8 -3.64 -37.75 15.35
C CYS A 8 -3.19 -39.21 15.28
N THR A 9 -1.99 -39.50 14.77
CA THR A 9 -1.35 -40.83 14.63
C THR A 9 -2.19 -41.93 13.97
N LYS A 10 -3.33 -41.60 13.34
CA LYS A 10 -4.28 -42.55 12.76
C LYS A 10 -4.07 -42.81 11.26
N GLN A 11 -3.54 -41.83 10.55
CA GLN A 11 -3.45 -41.85 9.08
C GLN A 11 -2.07 -41.38 8.63
N PRO A 12 -1.62 -41.82 7.43
CA PRO A 12 -0.39 -41.32 6.87
C PRO A 12 -0.47 -39.81 6.64
N PRO A 13 0.61 -39.07 6.90
CA PRO A 13 0.59 -37.62 6.73
C PRO A 13 0.57 -37.25 5.25
N LYS A 14 -0.18 -36.19 4.92
CA LYS A 14 -0.32 -35.65 3.56
C LYS A 14 0.37 -34.30 3.40
N TYR A 15 0.55 -33.57 4.49
CA TYR A 15 1.04 -32.18 4.50
C TYR A 15 2.08 -31.97 5.61
N LYS A 16 2.86 -30.89 5.54
CA LYS A 16 3.92 -30.52 6.50
C LYS A 16 3.67 -29.11 7.02
N CYS A 17 3.80 -28.90 8.34
CA CYS A 17 3.70 -27.57 8.95
C CYS A 17 4.95 -26.73 8.64
N PRO A 18 4.83 -25.49 8.15
CA PRO A 18 6.00 -24.64 7.89
C PRO A 18 6.68 -24.08 9.16
N SER A 19 5.99 -24.10 10.31
CA SER A 19 6.50 -23.49 11.55
C SER A 19 7.35 -24.43 12.41
N CYS A 20 7.14 -25.74 12.32
CA CYS A 20 7.85 -26.73 13.15
C CYS A 20 8.06 -28.08 12.46
N ASP A 21 7.78 -28.16 11.15
CA ASP A 21 8.02 -29.34 10.33
C ASP A 21 7.22 -30.61 10.67
N VAL A 22 6.24 -30.53 11.58
CA VAL A 22 5.35 -31.65 11.89
C VAL A 22 4.51 -32.05 10.68
N ARG A 23 4.51 -33.35 10.37
CA ARG A 23 3.74 -33.93 9.27
C ARG A 23 2.32 -34.30 9.73
N TYR A 24 1.29 -33.89 9.00
CA TYR A 24 -0.11 -34.08 9.38
C TYR A 24 -0.99 -34.60 8.22
N CYS A 25 -2.11 -35.27 8.52
CA CYS A 25 -2.95 -35.91 7.49
C CYS A 25 -4.02 -34.98 6.88
N SER A 26 -4.54 -34.00 7.63
CA SER A 26 -5.66 -33.16 7.20
C SER A 26 -5.68 -31.77 7.82
N ILE A 27 -6.51 -30.87 7.27
CA ILE A 27 -6.70 -29.50 7.78
C ILE A 27 -7.22 -29.50 9.24
N GLY A 28 -7.96 -30.53 9.67
CA GLY A 28 -8.39 -30.68 11.07
C GLY A 28 -7.18 -30.75 12.01
N CYS A 29 -6.23 -31.62 11.69
CA CYS A 29 -4.97 -31.74 12.43
C CYS A 29 -4.12 -30.47 12.35
N PHE A 30 -4.18 -29.71 11.25
CA PHE A 30 -3.47 -28.43 11.17
C PHE A 30 -4.03 -27.40 12.15
N LYS A 31 -5.36 -27.32 12.32
CA LYS A 31 -5.99 -26.38 13.25
C LYS A 31 -5.68 -26.70 14.71
N GLU A 32 -5.76 -27.99 15.08
CA GLU A 32 -5.39 -28.48 16.42
C GLU A 32 -3.91 -28.25 16.73
N HIS A 33 -3.05 -28.40 15.72
CA HIS A 33 -1.62 -28.19 15.87
C HIS A 33 -1.23 -26.70 15.87
N LYS A 34 -1.98 -25.83 15.20
CA LYS A 34 -1.71 -24.39 15.16
C LYS A 34 -1.81 -23.75 16.54
N THR A 35 -2.77 -24.17 17.37
CA THR A 35 -2.93 -23.63 18.74
C THR A 35 -1.75 -23.96 19.64
N THR A 36 -1.07 -25.10 19.41
CA THR A 36 0.16 -25.45 20.14
C THR A 36 1.31 -24.48 19.87
N HIS A 37 1.39 -23.86 18.69
CA HIS A 37 2.42 -22.84 18.39
C HIS A 37 2.23 -21.56 19.19
N GLU A 38 0.98 -21.18 19.46
CA GLU A 38 0.69 -19.94 20.20
C GLU A 38 1.00 -20.10 21.69
N GLU A 39 0.82 -21.31 22.24
CA GLU A 39 1.10 -21.60 23.65
C GLU A 39 2.60 -21.87 23.92
N SER A 40 3.38 -22.21 22.89
CA SER A 40 4.82 -22.48 22.98
C SER A 40 5.69 -21.23 23.14
N THR A 41 5.16 -20.03 22.92
CA THR A 41 5.93 -18.77 23.03
C THR A 41 6.00 -18.25 24.48
N SER A 42 5.22 -18.83 25.41
CA SER A 42 5.17 -18.35 26.82
C SER A 42 5.88 -19.24 27.84
N GLN A 43 6.61 -20.29 27.42
CA GLN A 43 7.29 -21.18 28.36
C GLN A 43 8.75 -21.45 27.97
N LYS A 44 9.59 -20.42 28.14
CA LYS A 44 11.04 -20.60 28.35
C LYS A 44 11.65 -19.44 29.16
N ILE A 45 11.05 -19.10 30.30
CA ILE A 45 11.77 -18.35 31.33
C ILE A 45 11.41 -18.96 32.68
N ASN A 46 12.22 -19.92 33.11
CA ASN A 46 12.33 -20.33 34.51
C ASN A 46 13.77 -20.75 34.73
N SER A 47 14.57 -19.86 35.32
CA SER A 47 15.52 -20.17 36.40
C SER A 47 16.22 -18.90 36.88
N ASN A 48 15.80 -18.49 38.08
CA ASN A 48 16.60 -17.91 39.15
C ASN A 48 16.97 -16.41 39.21
N THR A 49 16.55 -15.88 40.38
CA THR A 49 17.19 -14.89 41.26
C THR A 49 17.06 -13.40 40.94
N LEU A 50 16.06 -12.79 41.58
CA LEU A 50 16.13 -11.43 42.15
C LEU A 50 17.11 -11.44 43.36
N PRO A 51 17.79 -10.32 43.67
CA PRO A 51 17.15 -9.32 44.53
C PRO A 51 17.29 -7.85 44.08
N SER A 52 16.24 -7.12 44.44
CA SER A 52 16.04 -5.68 44.50
C SER A 52 17.19 -4.91 45.17
N VAL A 53 17.67 -3.83 44.55
CA VAL A 53 18.00 -2.54 45.21
C VAL A 53 17.83 -1.39 44.22
N ASP A 54 16.81 -0.57 44.48
CA ASP A 54 16.77 0.90 44.48
C ASP A 54 17.91 1.68 43.79
N THR A 55 17.59 2.55 42.81
CA THR A 55 18.19 3.88 42.56
C THR A 55 17.48 4.56 41.36
N GLN A 56 16.79 5.66 41.61
CA GLN A 56 16.32 6.65 40.62
C GLN A 56 17.48 7.55 40.12
N PRO A 57 17.24 8.53 39.22
CA PRO A 57 17.06 8.45 37.78
C PRO A 57 18.29 9.07 37.05
N VAL A 58 18.78 8.49 35.96
CA VAL A 58 19.80 9.17 35.13
C VAL A 58 19.37 9.24 33.67
N LEU A 59 19.29 10.48 33.20
CA LEU A 59 19.21 10.90 31.81
C LEU A 59 20.23 10.11 30.97
N SER A 60 19.76 9.37 29.97
CA SER A 60 20.54 8.95 28.81
C SER A 60 19.58 8.53 27.70
N GLU A 61 19.27 9.47 26.82
CA GLU A 61 18.87 9.17 25.43
C GLU A 61 20.14 8.65 24.73
N PRO A 62 20.15 7.41 24.23
CA PRO A 62 20.04 7.21 22.79
C PRO A 62 19.37 5.84 22.47
N SER A 63 18.49 5.69 21.51
CA SER A 63 18.82 5.64 20.08
C SER A 63 17.49 5.36 19.39
N ARG A 64 17.09 6.18 18.43
CA ARG A 64 16.02 5.82 17.50
C ARG A 64 16.49 4.64 16.65
N PRO A 65 15.85 3.46 16.67
CA PRO A 65 15.96 2.55 15.54
C PRO A 65 15.01 3.03 14.44
N ASN A 66 15.52 2.99 13.21
CA ASN A 66 14.82 3.27 11.96
C ASN A 66 14.65 4.75 11.63
N ALA A 67 15.79 5.33 11.21
CA ALA A 67 15.76 6.11 9.98
C ALA A 67 14.95 5.33 8.93
N VAL A 68 13.76 5.83 8.61
CA VAL A 68 13.07 5.53 7.37
C VAL A 68 14.13 5.71 6.27
N PRO A 69 14.36 4.73 5.37
CA PRO A 69 15.21 5.00 4.22
C PRO A 69 14.59 6.20 3.51
N ALA A 70 15.33 7.32 3.50
CA ALA A 70 14.99 8.44 2.65
C ALA A 70 14.69 7.87 1.24
N PRO A 71 13.64 8.34 0.55
CA PRO A 71 13.36 7.88 -0.79
C PRO A 71 14.65 8.02 -1.60
N HIS A 72 15.21 6.89 -1.97
CA HIS A 72 16.33 6.79 -2.88
C HIS A 72 15.87 7.46 -4.18
N ASN A 73 16.69 8.37 -4.69
CA ASN A 73 16.44 9.26 -5.84
C ASN A 73 15.74 10.60 -5.55
N ALA A 74 16.22 11.35 -4.55
CA ALA A 74 15.78 12.73 -4.30
C ALA A 74 16.66 13.81 -4.96
N GLN A 75 17.69 13.48 -5.76
CA GLN A 75 18.73 14.48 -6.13
C GLN A 75 19.18 14.53 -7.60
N SER A 76 18.53 13.84 -8.54
CA SER A 76 18.81 14.05 -9.97
C SER A 76 17.60 13.77 -10.86
N SER A 77 16.42 14.26 -10.46
CA SER A 77 15.31 14.32 -11.40
C SER A 77 15.46 15.57 -12.27
N PRO A 78 15.09 15.53 -13.56
CA PRO A 78 15.13 16.72 -14.43
C PRO A 78 14.28 17.88 -13.85
N PHE A 79 13.33 17.55 -12.98
CA PHE A 79 12.46 18.52 -12.30
C PHE A 79 13.08 19.15 -11.04
N SER A 80 14.35 18.90 -10.72
CA SER A 80 14.98 19.52 -9.53
C SER A 80 15.06 21.04 -9.64
N GLY A 81 15.18 21.59 -10.86
CA GLY A 81 15.13 23.04 -11.11
C GLY A 81 13.78 23.66 -10.73
N LEU A 82 12.69 22.90 -10.88
CA LEU A 82 11.33 23.34 -10.58
C LEU A 82 11.12 23.69 -9.11
N LEU A 83 11.79 22.97 -8.20
CA LEU A 83 11.70 23.20 -6.75
C LEU A 83 12.33 24.54 -6.34
N THR A 84 13.28 25.04 -7.14
CA THR A 84 14.01 26.29 -6.89
C THR A 84 13.30 27.50 -7.52
N ASP A 85 12.36 27.27 -8.45
CA ASP A 85 11.62 28.33 -9.13
C ASP A 85 10.70 29.09 -8.13
N PRO A 86 10.81 30.43 -8.03
CA PRO A 86 9.90 31.24 -7.21
C PRO A 86 8.44 31.14 -7.66
N ALA A 87 8.17 30.93 -8.95
CA ALA A 87 6.80 30.80 -9.47
C ALA A 87 6.11 29.52 -8.99
N PHE A 88 6.88 28.44 -8.83
CA PHE A 88 6.35 27.19 -8.26
C PHE A 88 5.95 27.38 -6.80
N ASN A 89 6.77 28.09 -6.03
CA ASN A 89 6.51 28.34 -4.61
C ASN A 89 5.35 29.31 -4.38
N SER A 90 5.20 30.35 -5.22
CA SER A 90 4.07 31.29 -5.13
C SER A 90 2.73 30.60 -5.40
N LEU A 91 2.69 29.62 -6.30
CA LEU A 91 1.48 28.86 -6.64
C LEU A 91 0.89 28.11 -5.43
N PHE A 92 1.73 27.58 -4.54
CA PHE A 92 1.24 26.97 -3.29
C PHE A 92 0.71 27.98 -2.28
N GLN A 93 1.16 29.24 -2.34
CA GLN A 93 0.67 30.31 -1.48
C GLN A 93 -0.68 30.83 -1.96
N THR A 94 -0.87 30.95 -3.28
CA THR A 94 -2.13 31.38 -3.88
C THR A 94 -3.21 30.30 -3.79
N HIS A 95 -2.85 29.01 -3.94
CA HIS A 95 -3.79 27.89 -3.93
C HIS A 95 -3.47 26.86 -2.82
N PRO A 96 -4.00 27.00 -1.60
CA PRO A 96 -3.72 26.07 -0.49
C PRO A 96 -4.25 24.65 -0.73
N ASN A 97 -5.31 24.50 -1.55
CA ASN A 97 -5.91 23.21 -1.91
C ASN A 97 -5.08 22.44 -2.95
N LEU A 98 -4.16 23.09 -3.65
CA LEU A 98 -3.33 22.45 -4.66
C LEU A 98 -2.51 21.31 -4.06
N ARG A 99 -1.94 21.53 -2.87
CA ARG A 99 -1.09 20.56 -2.19
C ARG A 99 -1.85 19.27 -1.86
N SER A 100 -3.09 19.39 -1.38
CA SER A 100 -3.92 18.23 -1.05
C SER A 100 -4.36 17.47 -2.31
N GLN A 101 -4.67 18.19 -3.39
CA GLN A 101 -5.01 17.60 -4.69
C GLN A 101 -3.83 16.83 -5.30
N LEU A 102 -2.62 17.42 -5.34
CA LEU A 102 -1.42 16.78 -5.86
C LEU A 102 -1.02 15.56 -5.02
N ARG A 103 -1.12 15.65 -3.69
CA ARG A 103 -0.92 14.50 -2.80
C ARG A 103 -1.93 13.38 -3.13
N GLY A 104 -3.19 13.73 -3.39
CA GLY A 104 -4.20 12.76 -3.80
C GLY A 104 -3.84 12.04 -5.10
N VAL A 105 -3.27 12.74 -6.08
CA VAL A 105 -2.76 12.15 -7.32
C VAL A 105 -1.55 11.25 -7.04
N TYR A 106 -0.58 11.71 -6.24
CA TYR A 106 0.60 10.93 -5.86
C TYR A 106 0.24 9.63 -5.12
N MET A 107 -0.77 9.65 -4.27
CA MET A 107 -1.23 8.42 -3.58
C MET A 107 -1.87 7.41 -4.53
N THR A 108 -2.29 7.80 -5.73
CA THR A 108 -2.78 6.84 -6.73
C THR A 108 -1.66 6.09 -7.47
N THR A 109 -0.47 6.68 -7.55
CA THR A 109 0.71 6.04 -8.15
C THR A 109 1.48 5.15 -7.18
N GLN A 110 1.18 5.25 -5.88
CA GLN A 110 1.74 4.35 -4.88
C GLN A 110 1.10 2.96 -4.96
N GLU A 111 1.94 1.93 -4.81
CA GLU A 111 1.48 0.57 -4.65
C GLU A 111 0.66 0.46 -3.36
N PRO A 112 -0.57 -0.09 -3.41
CA PRO A 112 -1.28 -0.42 -2.18
C PRO A 112 -0.50 -1.52 -1.46
N ASP A 113 -0.28 -1.33 -0.17
CA ASP A 113 0.34 -2.33 0.71
C ASP A 113 -0.29 -3.72 0.44
N PRO A 114 0.50 -4.74 0.06
CA PRO A 114 -0.04 -6.07 -0.26
C PRO A 114 -0.73 -6.74 0.95
N ASP A 115 -0.41 -6.33 2.18
CA ASP A 115 -1.06 -6.78 3.41
C ASP A 115 -2.28 -5.92 3.78
N ALA A 116 -2.52 -4.80 3.09
CA ALA A 116 -3.81 -4.12 3.16
C ALA A 116 -4.82 -4.97 2.39
N GLU A 117 -5.43 -5.91 3.13
CA GLU A 117 -6.61 -6.68 2.72
C GLU A 117 -7.48 -5.82 1.81
N PRO A 118 -7.84 -6.29 0.60
CA PRO A 118 -8.66 -5.52 -0.30
C PRO A 118 -9.91 -5.09 0.48
N ARG A 119 -10.04 -3.76 0.67
CA ARG A 119 -11.09 -3.12 1.48
C ARG A 119 -12.52 -3.41 0.97
N PHE A 120 -12.61 -4.18 -0.11
CA PHE A 120 -13.82 -4.76 -0.64
C PHE A 120 -13.67 -6.28 -0.59
N PRO A 121 -14.59 -7.00 0.07
CA PRO A 121 -14.58 -8.45 0.03
C PRO A 121 -14.57 -8.83 -1.45
N ALA A 122 -13.57 -9.63 -1.84
CA ALA A 122 -13.64 -10.37 -3.09
C ALA A 122 -15.00 -11.06 -3.08
N SER A 123 -15.95 -10.49 -3.81
CA SER A 123 -17.31 -10.97 -3.86
C SER A 123 -17.21 -12.31 -4.56
N ARG A 124 -16.96 -13.34 -3.73
CA ARG A 124 -16.99 -14.74 -4.10
C ARG A 124 -18.31 -14.89 -4.81
N GLY A 125 -18.23 -15.15 -6.11
CA GLY A 125 -19.39 -15.41 -6.93
C GLY A 125 -20.22 -16.52 -6.30
N TYR A 126 -21.23 -16.13 -5.53
CA TYR A 126 -22.33 -17.01 -5.20
C TYR A 126 -23.24 -17.00 -6.41
N ARG A 127 -23.24 -18.13 -7.13
CA ARG A 127 -24.31 -18.49 -8.07
C ARG A 127 -25.65 -18.39 -7.34
N GLY A 128 -26.50 -17.46 -7.77
CA GLY A 128 -27.96 -17.49 -7.61
C GLY A 128 -28.56 -16.81 -8.84
N HIS A 129 -28.76 -17.56 -9.94
CA HIS A 129 -30.06 -18.04 -10.42
C HIS A 129 -31.11 -16.95 -10.77
N ARG A 130 -31.35 -16.85 -12.09
CA ARG A 130 -32.48 -16.24 -12.84
C ARG A 130 -32.72 -14.73 -12.72
N GLY A 131 -32.18 -14.01 -13.70
CA GLY A 131 -32.73 -12.76 -14.21
C GLY A 131 -32.56 -12.71 -15.72
N ASN A 132 -33.58 -13.18 -16.44
CA ASN A 132 -33.71 -12.99 -17.89
C ASN A 132 -33.86 -11.49 -18.16
N PHE A 133 -32.78 -10.79 -18.49
CA PHE A 133 -32.86 -9.47 -19.09
C PHE A 133 -32.00 -9.45 -20.35
N ARG A 134 -32.62 -9.78 -21.49
CA ARG A 134 -32.28 -9.16 -22.78
C ARG A 134 -32.60 -7.66 -22.66
N GLY A 135 -31.77 -6.95 -21.92
CA GLY A 135 -31.79 -5.50 -21.81
C GLY A 135 -30.72 -4.95 -22.73
N ARG A 136 -31.14 -4.49 -23.91
CA ARG A 136 -30.39 -3.54 -24.74
C ARG A 136 -30.31 -2.21 -23.96
N GLY A 137 -29.51 -2.20 -22.91
CA GLY A 137 -29.29 -1.04 -22.06
C GLY A 137 -27.84 -0.63 -22.17
N ARG A 138 -27.60 0.51 -22.81
CA ARG A 138 -26.36 1.29 -22.65
C ARG A 138 -26.28 1.78 -21.20
N GLY A 139 -26.06 0.86 -20.28
CA GLY A 139 -25.78 1.16 -18.89
C GLY A 139 -24.39 1.72 -18.83
N ARG A 140 -24.28 3.04 -18.69
CA ARG A 140 -23.11 3.70 -18.11
C ARG A 140 -22.98 3.16 -16.68
N GLY A 141 -22.43 1.96 -16.55
CA GLY A 141 -22.10 1.38 -15.27
C GLY A 141 -21.15 2.35 -14.59
N ARG A 142 -21.62 2.97 -13.51
CA ARG A 142 -20.81 3.63 -12.49
C ARG A 142 -20.00 2.53 -11.78
N GLY A 143 -19.14 1.82 -12.52
CA GLY A 143 -18.02 1.13 -11.91
C GLY A 143 -17.07 2.21 -11.40
N ASP A 144 -16.39 1.95 -10.30
CA ASP A 144 -15.54 2.90 -9.58
C ASP A 144 -14.29 3.34 -10.37
N GLY A 145 -14.32 3.15 -11.69
CA GLY A 145 -13.21 3.23 -12.62
C GLY A 145 -12.23 2.08 -12.46
N ARG A 146 -11.96 1.65 -11.22
CA ARG A 146 -10.82 0.81 -10.86
C ARG A 146 -10.67 -0.43 -11.76
N PRO A 147 -9.46 -0.70 -12.29
CA PRO A 147 -9.22 -1.85 -13.14
C PRO A 147 -9.48 -3.11 -12.35
N ARG A 148 -10.18 -4.06 -12.96
CA ARG A 148 -10.28 -5.41 -12.39
C ARG A 148 -8.97 -6.13 -12.66
N GLY A 149 -8.17 -6.36 -11.62
CA GLY A 149 -6.94 -7.15 -11.71
C GLY A 149 -5.87 -6.74 -10.70
N PRO A 150 -4.73 -7.45 -10.68
CA PRO A 150 -3.57 -7.08 -9.86
C PRO A 150 -3.10 -5.66 -10.16
N TRP A 151 -2.59 -4.96 -9.14
CA TRP A 151 -2.02 -3.63 -9.30
C TRP A 151 -0.82 -3.66 -10.27
N ARG A 152 -0.71 -2.62 -11.11
CA ARG A 152 0.38 -2.43 -12.08
C ARG A 152 0.67 -0.94 -12.19
N GLN A 153 1.96 -0.57 -12.29
CA GLN A 153 2.41 0.82 -12.43
C GLN A 153 1.70 1.55 -13.57
N GLU A 154 1.67 0.97 -14.76
CA GLU A 154 1.02 1.56 -15.95
C GLU A 154 -0.47 1.89 -15.74
N ASN A 155 -1.17 1.06 -14.95
CA ASN A 155 -2.56 1.32 -14.63
C ASN A 155 -2.65 2.48 -13.64
N ALA A 156 -1.83 2.47 -12.59
CA ALA A 156 -1.75 3.52 -11.58
C ALA A 156 -1.47 4.90 -12.23
N ASP A 157 -0.55 4.96 -13.18
CA ASP A 157 -0.22 6.17 -13.93
C ASP A 157 -1.41 6.66 -14.77
N LYS A 158 -2.13 5.74 -15.44
CA LYS A 158 -3.37 6.08 -16.17
C LYS A 158 -4.42 6.68 -15.23
N TRP A 159 -4.55 6.15 -14.00
CA TRP A 159 -5.47 6.70 -12.99
C TRP A 159 -5.03 8.07 -12.49
N ALA A 160 -3.73 8.26 -12.27
CA ALA A 160 -3.18 9.53 -11.85
C ALA A 160 -3.46 10.61 -12.89
N VAL A 161 -3.24 10.31 -14.18
CA VAL A 161 -3.54 11.22 -15.29
C VAL A 161 -5.05 11.49 -15.40
N ASP A 162 -5.89 10.46 -15.38
CA ASP A 162 -7.35 10.60 -15.43
C ASP A 162 -7.90 11.39 -14.22
N ARG A 163 -7.31 11.21 -13.04
CA ARG A 163 -7.61 12.02 -11.85
C ARG A 163 -7.21 13.49 -12.04
N LEU A 164 -6.03 13.75 -12.61
CA LEU A 164 -5.55 15.09 -12.91
C LEU A 164 -6.46 15.80 -13.93
N MET A 165 -6.84 15.10 -15.02
CA MET A 165 -7.76 15.61 -16.03
C MET A 165 -9.15 15.95 -15.44
N ARG A 166 -9.66 15.11 -14.54
CA ARG A 166 -10.93 15.40 -13.84
C ARG A 166 -10.84 16.63 -12.97
N LEU A 167 -9.70 16.86 -12.32
CA LEU A 167 -9.52 18.04 -11.48
C LEU A 167 -9.40 19.31 -12.33
N GLN A 168 -8.77 19.24 -13.50
CA GLN A 168 -8.67 20.34 -14.45
C GLN A 168 -10.01 20.73 -15.09
N SER A 169 -10.89 19.75 -15.30
CA SER A 169 -12.20 19.95 -15.94
C SER A 169 -13.27 20.50 -15.01
N ARG A 170 -12.94 20.79 -13.74
CA ARG A 170 -13.86 21.45 -12.81
C ARG A 170 -13.76 22.95 -13.03
N ASP A 171 -14.85 23.66 -12.81
CA ASP A 171 -14.84 25.12 -12.75
C ASP A 171 -14.64 25.57 -11.31
N GLY A 172 -13.73 26.53 -11.08
CA GLY A 172 -13.50 27.16 -9.78
C GLY A 172 -12.03 27.28 -9.38
N PRO A 173 -11.75 27.91 -8.22
CA PRO A 173 -10.39 28.22 -7.76
C PRO A 173 -9.56 26.96 -7.46
N GLU A 174 -10.24 25.83 -7.25
CA GLU A 174 -9.63 24.51 -7.11
C GLU A 174 -9.04 23.96 -8.41
N ALA A 175 -9.61 24.32 -9.56
CA ALA A 175 -9.14 23.87 -10.86
C ALA A 175 -8.08 24.81 -11.43
N GLU A 176 -8.22 26.12 -11.18
CA GLU A 176 -7.26 27.16 -11.57
C GLU A 176 -5.85 26.82 -11.09
N GLY A 177 -5.68 26.45 -9.81
CA GLY A 177 -4.36 26.07 -9.30
C GLY A 177 -3.73 24.89 -10.06
N ILE A 178 -4.52 23.86 -10.39
CA ILE A 178 -4.02 22.69 -11.13
C ILE A 178 -3.69 23.07 -12.58
N GLN A 179 -4.49 23.94 -13.19
CA GLN A 179 -4.24 24.43 -14.54
C GLN A 179 -2.94 25.25 -14.59
N GLU A 180 -2.71 26.14 -13.63
CA GLU A 180 -1.47 26.90 -13.51
C GLU A 180 -0.26 25.98 -13.27
N PHE A 181 -0.40 24.98 -12.40
CA PHE A 181 0.67 24.02 -12.13
C PHE A 181 1.06 23.25 -13.39
N VAL A 182 0.08 22.77 -14.16
CA VAL A 182 0.35 22.06 -15.42
C VAL A 182 0.92 22.99 -16.48
N ARG A 183 0.50 24.26 -16.52
CA ARG A 183 1.11 25.27 -17.40
C ARG A 183 2.57 25.52 -17.06
N LEU A 184 2.90 25.62 -15.76
CA LEU A 184 4.25 25.83 -15.28
C LEU A 184 5.14 24.64 -15.66
N ILE A 185 4.70 23.41 -15.40
CA ILE A 185 5.43 22.20 -15.82
C ILE A 185 5.62 22.17 -17.34
N ALA A 186 4.58 22.47 -18.12
CA ALA A 186 4.68 22.46 -19.58
C ALA A 186 5.65 23.52 -20.12
N ASN A 187 5.85 24.62 -19.42
CA ASN A 187 6.86 25.62 -19.76
C ASN A 187 8.26 25.13 -19.38
N PHE A 188 8.40 24.51 -18.20
CA PHE A 188 9.66 23.95 -17.73
C PHE A 188 10.18 22.84 -18.68
N THR A 189 9.32 21.90 -19.08
CA THR A 189 9.73 20.83 -20.01
C THR A 189 10.17 21.35 -21.38
N LYS A 190 9.61 22.47 -21.85
CA LYS A 190 10.03 23.10 -23.11
C LYS A 190 11.37 23.81 -23.00
N GLN A 191 11.74 24.25 -21.80
CA GLN A 191 12.99 24.96 -21.55
C GLN A 191 14.18 24.00 -21.53
N ASP A 192 14.00 22.80 -20.95
CA ASP A 192 15.01 21.75 -20.95
C ASP A 192 15.29 21.19 -22.36
N ASP A 193 14.29 21.15 -23.24
CA ASP A 193 14.44 20.72 -24.64
C ASP A 193 15.17 21.76 -25.53
N GLY A 194 15.30 23.01 -25.06
CA GLY A 194 15.83 24.15 -25.81
C GLY A 194 17.30 24.49 -25.54
N GLU A 195 18.00 23.75 -24.67
CA GLU A 195 19.38 24.03 -24.24
C GLU A 195 20.41 23.09 -24.91
N ILE A 196 20.11 22.60 -26.12
CA ILE A 196 21.05 21.87 -26.98
C ILE A 196 21.18 22.60 -28.33
N GLU A 197 21.88 23.73 -28.34
CA GLU A 197 22.57 24.27 -29.52
C GLU A 197 23.96 24.79 -29.15
#